data_AF-A0A520EKL3-F1
#
_entry.id   AF-A0A520EKL3-F1
#
_cell.length_a   1.000
_cell.length_b   1.000
_cell.length_c   1.000
_cell.angle_alpha   90.00
_cell.angle_beta   90.00
_cell.angle_gamma   90.00
#
_symmetry.space_group_name_H-M   'P 1'
#
loop_
_entity.id
_entity.type
_entity.pdbx_description
1 polymer ?
#
loop_
_entity_poly.entity_id
_entity_poly.type
_entity_poly.pdbx_seq_one_letter_code
_entity_poly.pdbx_strand_id
1 'polypeptide(L)'
;LAAPAFLAVLGLIAGFTSSVVDHIVSPYARTLPSYGQEPYHLALWHGFNLPLGLTVVVVTGGVALFVAHRVVNRLKFEHPPLGNADRIYDNVLKFMDTLSIRLTGTTQRGSLPLTQGTILLTLVLLPIIVLLVGQKPGLEYTLWNTPLQLVIGVIMIYGCGVIFAIHGAPDLALTQFLVETLTLVVFVLVLRKLPAEVDDRGSAGSRGPRAALAVAVGATVSVLGAFAMNARSAAPVSLQFPEAAYELGDGKNIVNVILVDIRAWDTLGEICVLLVAATGVASLVFRNRRFGSAPRVSDAPASSSDTNDAAETTWLLGGDLIDPRHRSLILEVTTRLIFPTIMVLSIYFFFSGHNAPGGGFAGGLTAGLALVLRYLAGGRYELGEAVPIDAGKILGLGLIFAAGTAVASMFLGAPALSSATLEVTLPILGDIKLVTALFFDLGVYLIVVGLVLDVLRSLGARLDAQVEMQSQGRVSAR
;
A
#
# COMPACT_ATOMS: atom_id res chain seq x y z
N LEU A 1 7.65 -37.42 -61.64
CA LEU A 1 8.81 -38.35 -61.50
C LEU A 1 10.14 -37.74 -61.94
N ALA A 2 10.16 -36.67 -62.74
CA ALA A 2 11.41 -36.07 -63.24
C ALA A 2 12.40 -35.66 -62.12
N ALA A 3 11.96 -34.99 -61.05
CA ALA A 3 12.85 -34.59 -59.96
C ALA A 3 13.43 -35.79 -59.16
N PRO A 4 12.63 -36.78 -58.70
CA PRO A 4 13.18 -38.00 -58.09
C PRO A 4 14.09 -38.80 -59.04
N ALA A 5 13.74 -38.90 -60.32
CA ALA A 5 14.55 -39.62 -61.31
C ALA A 5 15.88 -38.90 -61.57
N PHE A 6 15.87 -37.57 -61.63
CA PHE A 6 17.07 -36.75 -61.75
C PHE A 6 17.99 -36.96 -60.54
N LEU A 7 17.46 -36.94 -59.30
CA LEU A 7 18.25 -37.23 -58.09
C LEU A 7 18.79 -38.65 -58.06
N ALA A 8 18.02 -39.65 -58.51
CA ALA A 8 18.47 -41.04 -58.59
C ALA A 8 19.60 -41.22 -59.63
N VAL A 9 19.47 -40.60 -60.80
CA VAL A 9 20.50 -40.60 -61.85
C VAL A 9 21.76 -39.88 -61.37
N LEU A 10 21.62 -38.73 -60.71
CA LEU A 10 22.74 -38.03 -60.09
C LEU A 10 23.43 -38.87 -59.03
N GLY A 11 22.68 -39.58 -58.18
CA GLY A 11 23.24 -40.49 -57.18
C GLY A 11 24.03 -41.63 -57.80
N LEU A 12 23.53 -42.21 -58.91
CA LEU A 12 24.23 -43.24 -59.66
C LEU A 12 25.52 -42.70 -60.30
N ILE A 13 25.44 -41.56 -60.98
CA ILE A 13 26.60 -40.90 -61.62
C ILE A 13 27.65 -40.53 -60.57
N ALA A 14 27.24 -39.97 -59.42
CA ALA A 14 28.12 -39.60 -58.32
C ALA A 14 28.92 -40.79 -57.78
N GLY A 15 28.33 -41.99 -57.77
CA GLY A 15 29.04 -43.22 -57.45
C GLY A 15 30.20 -43.50 -58.41
N PHE A 16 29.95 -43.44 -59.73
CA PHE A 16 30.98 -43.66 -60.75
C PHE A 16 32.02 -42.54 -60.82
N THR A 17 31.65 -41.30 -60.48
CA THR A 17 32.56 -40.15 -60.40
C THR A 17 33.09 -39.93 -58.97
N SER A 18 33.32 -41.00 -58.20
CA SER A 18 33.69 -40.91 -56.78
C SER A 18 34.94 -40.04 -56.54
N SER A 19 35.89 -40.04 -57.47
CA SER A 19 37.11 -39.22 -57.39
C SER A 19 36.84 -37.71 -57.48
N VAL A 20 35.85 -37.31 -58.29
CA VAL A 20 35.41 -35.91 -58.39
C VAL A 20 34.69 -35.50 -57.11
N VAL A 21 33.85 -36.39 -56.57
CA VAL A 21 33.17 -36.17 -55.29
C VAL A 21 34.19 -36.08 -54.14
N ASP A 22 35.22 -36.93 -54.14
CA ASP A 22 36.31 -36.88 -53.16
C ASP A 22 37.03 -35.53 -53.17
N HIS A 23 37.35 -35.00 -54.35
CA HIS A 23 37.97 -33.68 -54.47
C HIS A 23 37.09 -32.55 -53.94
N ILE A 24 35.77 -32.67 -54.06
CA ILE A 24 34.81 -31.65 -53.57
C ILE A 24 34.63 -31.75 -52.05
N VAL A 25 34.56 -32.97 -51.50
CA VAL A 25 34.23 -33.19 -50.07
C VAL A 25 35.48 -33.20 -49.18
N SER A 26 36.64 -33.63 -49.70
CA SER A 26 37.88 -33.74 -48.92
C SER A 26 38.34 -32.45 -48.23
N PRO A 27 38.14 -31.22 -48.78
CA PRO A 27 38.45 -29.99 -48.04
C PRO A 27 37.61 -29.83 -46.77
N TYR A 28 36.34 -30.23 -46.79
CA TYR A 28 35.44 -30.22 -45.63
C TYR A 28 35.77 -31.35 -44.65
N ALA A 29 36.08 -32.54 -45.15
CA ALA A 29 36.47 -33.66 -44.29
C ALA A 29 37.74 -33.32 -43.47
N ARG A 30 38.67 -32.56 -44.05
CA ARG A 30 39.91 -32.10 -43.40
C ARG A 30 39.70 -31.05 -42.31
N THR A 31 38.52 -30.43 -42.19
CA THR A 31 38.23 -29.53 -41.05
C THR A 31 37.88 -30.28 -39.77
N LEU A 32 37.62 -31.59 -39.86
CA LEU A 32 37.33 -32.44 -38.70
C LEU A 32 38.62 -33.08 -38.17
N PRO A 33 38.73 -33.35 -36.85
CA PRO A 33 39.92 -33.99 -36.28
C PRO A 33 40.15 -35.39 -36.87
N SER A 34 41.34 -35.67 -37.38
CA SER A 34 41.67 -36.96 -38.03
C SER A 34 42.01 -38.09 -37.05
N TYR A 35 42.09 -37.81 -35.74
CA TYR A 35 42.40 -38.79 -34.68
C TYR A 35 43.57 -39.75 -35.01
N GLY A 36 44.62 -39.24 -35.66
CA GLY A 36 45.81 -40.00 -36.02
C GLY A 36 45.66 -40.95 -37.23
N GLN A 37 44.56 -40.88 -37.97
CA GLN A 37 44.36 -41.64 -39.21
C GLN A 37 44.77 -40.83 -40.44
N GLU A 38 45.35 -41.53 -41.43
CA GLU A 38 45.70 -40.96 -42.73
C GLU A 38 44.45 -40.43 -43.46
N PRO A 39 44.58 -39.35 -44.27
CA PRO A 39 43.47 -38.81 -45.03
C PRO A 39 42.80 -39.89 -45.91
N TYR A 40 41.54 -40.20 -45.61
CA TYR A 40 40.76 -41.17 -46.37
C TYR A 40 40.40 -40.61 -47.76
N HIS A 41 40.42 -41.47 -48.78
CA HIS A 41 40.05 -41.12 -50.15
C HIS A 41 38.86 -41.97 -50.61
N LEU A 42 37.87 -41.32 -51.23
CA LEU A 42 36.68 -41.96 -51.77
C LEU A 42 36.97 -42.58 -53.15
N ALA A 43 37.15 -43.90 -53.18
CA ALA A 43 37.24 -44.69 -54.39
C ALA A 43 35.94 -45.46 -54.65
N LEU A 44 35.68 -45.82 -55.91
CA LEU A 44 34.59 -46.73 -56.26
C LEU A 44 34.86 -48.15 -55.74
N TRP A 45 36.13 -48.55 -55.68
CA TRP A 45 36.56 -49.87 -55.26
C TRP A 45 37.77 -49.77 -54.31
N HIS A 46 37.58 -50.22 -53.08
CA HIS A 46 38.61 -50.20 -52.02
C HIS A 46 39.19 -51.60 -51.73
N GLY A 47 38.90 -52.60 -52.57
CA GLY A 47 39.30 -53.99 -52.34
C GLY A 47 38.48 -54.71 -51.25
N PHE A 48 38.92 -55.91 -50.88
CA PHE A 48 38.26 -56.71 -49.84
C PHE A 48 38.61 -56.18 -48.45
N ASN A 49 37.67 -55.46 -47.83
CA ASN A 49 37.82 -54.83 -46.52
C ASN A 49 36.61 -55.10 -45.60
N LEU A 50 36.73 -54.70 -44.32
CA LEU A 50 35.69 -54.88 -43.31
C LEU A 50 34.38 -54.13 -43.67
N PRO A 51 34.40 -52.86 -44.15
CA PRO A 51 33.19 -52.19 -44.64
C PRO A 51 32.43 -52.98 -45.70
N LEU A 52 33.11 -53.55 -46.69
CA LEU A 52 32.48 -54.39 -47.72
C LEU A 52 31.81 -55.61 -47.09
N GLY A 53 32.47 -56.27 -46.13
CA GLY A 53 31.89 -57.38 -45.36
C GLY A 53 30.62 -56.98 -44.61
N LEU A 54 30.60 -55.82 -43.95
CA LEU A 54 29.40 -55.29 -43.28
C LEU A 54 28.29 -54.96 -44.28
N THR A 55 28.61 -54.37 -45.44
CA THR A 55 27.63 -54.14 -46.50
C THR A 55 27.01 -55.44 -46.98
N VAL A 56 27.80 -56.51 -47.18
CA VAL A 56 27.27 -57.83 -47.52
C VAL A 56 26.31 -58.33 -46.44
N VAL A 57 26.64 -58.18 -45.15
CA VAL A 57 25.73 -58.54 -44.05
C VAL A 57 24.44 -57.72 -44.07
N VAL A 58 24.52 -56.39 -44.28
CA VAL A 58 23.34 -55.51 -44.33
C VAL A 58 22.44 -55.86 -45.52
N VAL A 59 23.02 -56.08 -46.70
CA VAL A 59 22.25 -56.42 -47.91
C VAL A 59 21.65 -57.81 -47.78
N THR A 60 22.44 -58.82 -47.38
CA THR A 60 21.92 -60.18 -47.19
C THR A 60 20.89 -60.26 -46.08
N GLY A 61 21.11 -59.58 -44.95
CA GLY A 61 20.16 -59.47 -43.85
C GLY A 61 18.88 -58.72 -44.23
N GLY A 62 19.00 -57.62 -44.98
CA GLY A 62 17.87 -56.87 -45.52
C GLY A 62 17.04 -57.68 -46.52
N VAL A 63 17.70 -58.41 -47.44
CA VAL A 63 17.03 -59.33 -48.37
C VAL A 63 16.38 -60.48 -47.61
N ALA A 64 17.06 -61.07 -46.62
CA ALA A 64 16.49 -62.12 -45.78
C ALA A 64 15.24 -61.63 -45.03
N LEU A 65 15.27 -60.42 -44.45
CA LEU A 65 14.11 -59.80 -43.80
C LEU A 65 12.99 -59.48 -44.79
N PHE A 66 13.31 -59.05 -46.00
CA PHE A 66 12.33 -58.78 -47.05
C PHE A 66 11.64 -60.08 -47.52
N VAL A 67 12.40 -61.15 -47.74
CA VAL A 67 11.84 -62.47 -48.08
C VAL A 67 11.02 -63.03 -46.91
N ALA A 68 11.51 -62.85 -45.67
CA ALA A 68 10.82 -63.24 -44.45
C ALA A 68 9.74 -62.25 -44.00
N HIS A 69 9.42 -61.20 -44.78
CA HIS A 69 8.56 -60.10 -44.35
C HIS A 69 7.16 -60.55 -43.93
N ARG A 70 6.64 -61.64 -44.53
CA ARG A 70 5.35 -62.24 -44.13
C ARG A 70 5.37 -62.82 -42.72
N VAL A 71 6.51 -63.36 -42.28
CA VAL A 71 6.69 -63.88 -40.91
C VAL A 71 6.90 -62.71 -39.95
N VAL A 72 7.72 -61.73 -40.32
CA VAL A 72 8.01 -60.54 -39.50
C VAL A 72 6.76 -59.68 -39.27
N ASN A 73 5.91 -59.51 -40.29
CA ASN A 73 4.66 -58.73 -40.12
C ASN A 73 3.66 -59.39 -39.16
N ARG A 74 3.72 -60.70 -38.93
CA ARG A 74 2.89 -61.35 -37.90
C ARG A 74 3.33 -60.99 -36.48
N LEU A 75 4.55 -60.49 -36.31
CA LEU A 75 5.10 -60.02 -35.04
C LEU A 75 4.87 -58.52 -34.81
N LYS A 76 4.17 -57.81 -35.71
CA LYS A 76 3.86 -56.40 -35.51
C LYS A 76 2.85 -56.24 -34.37
N PHE A 77 3.26 -55.52 -33.33
CA PHE A 77 2.41 -55.10 -32.22
C PHE A 77 1.39 -54.06 -32.73
N GLU A 78 0.09 -54.27 -32.46
CA GLU A 78 -1.00 -53.35 -32.83
C GLU A 78 -0.83 -51.94 -32.23
N HIS A 79 -0.03 -51.84 -31.17
CA HIS A 79 0.37 -50.59 -30.57
C HIS A 79 1.90 -50.48 -30.55
N PRO A 80 2.45 -49.31 -30.93
CA PRO A 80 3.89 -49.09 -30.80
C PRO A 80 4.30 -49.30 -29.34
N PRO A 81 5.32 -50.12 -29.06
CA PRO A 81 5.68 -50.51 -27.69
C PRO A 81 6.13 -49.34 -26.82
N LEU A 82 6.46 -48.20 -27.43
CA LEU A 82 6.92 -46.97 -26.77
C LEU A 82 5.80 -45.92 -26.58
N GLY A 83 4.54 -46.26 -26.88
CA GLY A 83 3.41 -45.34 -26.76
C GLY A 83 3.33 -44.30 -27.89
N ASN A 84 2.37 -43.37 -27.79
CA ASN A 84 2.19 -42.26 -28.73
C ASN A 84 2.54 -40.93 -28.05
N ALA A 85 3.56 -40.23 -28.56
CA ALA A 85 4.00 -38.93 -28.07
C ALA A 85 2.87 -37.88 -28.03
N ASP A 86 1.96 -37.91 -29.02
CA ASP A 86 0.84 -36.97 -29.11
C ASP A 86 -0.10 -37.12 -27.91
N ARG A 87 -0.40 -38.36 -27.52
CA ARG A 87 -1.29 -38.64 -26.37
C ARG A 87 -0.65 -38.22 -25.05
N ILE A 88 0.66 -38.39 -24.92
CA ILE A 88 1.40 -37.95 -23.73
C ILE A 88 1.36 -36.43 -23.64
N TYR A 89 1.60 -35.75 -24.76
CA TYR A 89 1.51 -34.29 -24.85
C TYR A 89 0.13 -33.75 -24.45
N ASP A 90 -0.95 -34.31 -25.00
CA ASP A 90 -2.32 -33.91 -24.69
C ASP A 90 -2.67 -34.10 -23.21
N ASN A 91 -2.21 -35.19 -22.60
CA ASN A 91 -2.45 -35.46 -21.18
C ASN A 91 -1.71 -34.47 -20.28
N VAL A 92 -0.48 -34.09 -20.65
CA VAL A 92 0.27 -33.06 -19.94
C VAL A 92 -0.46 -31.72 -20.00
N LEU A 93 -0.95 -31.32 -21.17
CA LEU A 93 -1.73 -30.08 -21.33
C LEU A 93 -3.00 -30.08 -20.46
N LYS A 94 -3.77 -31.17 -20.48
CA LYS A 94 -4.99 -31.30 -19.65
C LYS A 94 -4.69 -31.27 -18.15
N PHE A 95 -3.59 -31.90 -17.73
CA PHE A 95 -3.15 -31.86 -16.34
C PHE A 95 -2.79 -30.43 -15.93
N MET A 96 -2.03 -29.72 -16.76
CA MET A 96 -1.66 -28.33 -16.50
C MET A 96 -2.89 -27.42 -16.40
N ASP A 97 -3.87 -27.58 -17.29
CA ASP A 97 -5.12 -26.80 -17.26
C ASP A 97 -5.92 -27.07 -15.98
N THR A 98 -6.11 -28.34 -15.65
CA THR A 98 -6.84 -28.74 -14.43
C THR A 98 -6.13 -28.23 -13.16
N LEU A 99 -4.81 -28.31 -13.14
CA LEU A 99 -4.00 -27.80 -12.04
C LEU A 99 -4.13 -26.28 -11.92
N SER A 100 -4.11 -25.55 -13.03
CA SER A 100 -4.26 -24.09 -13.08
C SER A 100 -5.61 -23.63 -12.53
N ILE A 101 -6.70 -24.28 -12.95
CA ILE A 101 -8.06 -23.99 -12.47
C ILE A 101 -8.17 -24.29 -10.97
N ARG A 102 -7.62 -25.43 -10.50
CA ARG A 102 -7.64 -25.78 -9.07
C ARG A 102 -6.81 -24.82 -8.23
N LEU A 103 -5.63 -24.42 -8.71
CA LEU A 103 -4.77 -23.46 -8.01
C LEU A 103 -5.47 -22.10 -7.91
N THR A 104 -6.07 -21.63 -9.00
CA THR A 104 -6.81 -20.36 -9.02
C THR A 104 -8.03 -20.40 -8.09
N GLY A 105 -8.83 -21.46 -8.17
CA GLY A 105 -10.02 -21.63 -7.32
C GLY A 105 -9.72 -21.86 -5.83
N THR A 106 -8.49 -22.27 -5.47
CA THR A 106 -8.07 -22.40 -4.07
C THR A 106 -7.46 -21.12 -3.53
N THR A 107 -6.67 -20.39 -4.32
CA THR A 107 -5.95 -19.18 -3.89
C THR A 107 -6.77 -17.90 -4.07
N GLN A 108 -7.49 -17.72 -5.19
CA GLN A 108 -8.21 -16.50 -5.54
C GLN A 108 -9.71 -16.59 -5.26
N ARG A 109 -10.09 -17.05 -4.07
CA ARG A 109 -11.51 -17.21 -3.68
C ARG A 109 -12.26 -15.89 -3.44
N GLY A 110 -11.60 -14.74 -3.58
CA GLY A 110 -12.18 -13.41 -3.28
C GLY A 110 -12.49 -13.18 -1.79
N SER A 111 -12.06 -14.08 -0.90
CA SER A 111 -12.32 -14.00 0.54
C SER A 111 -11.21 -13.21 1.25
N LEU A 112 -11.58 -12.07 1.84
CA LEU A 112 -10.65 -11.25 2.65
C LEU A 112 -10.05 -12.03 3.83
N PRO A 113 -10.82 -12.76 4.66
CA PRO A 113 -10.25 -13.52 5.77
C PRO A 113 -9.23 -14.59 5.35
N LEU A 114 -9.45 -15.27 4.23
CA LEU A 114 -8.49 -16.26 3.72
C LEU A 114 -7.22 -15.58 3.23
N THR A 115 -7.35 -14.50 2.47
CA THR A 115 -6.20 -13.73 1.96
C THR A 115 -5.38 -13.16 3.11
N GLN A 116 -6.03 -12.53 4.08
CA GLN A 116 -5.37 -12.02 5.29
C GLN A 116 -4.75 -13.15 6.11
N GLY A 117 -5.44 -14.30 6.23
CA GLY A 117 -4.90 -15.48 6.89
C GLY A 117 -3.62 -15.99 6.24
N THR A 118 -3.55 -16.02 4.90
CA THR A 118 -2.32 -16.38 4.18
C THR A 118 -1.19 -15.38 4.42
N ILE A 119 -1.46 -14.07 4.40
CA ILE A 119 -0.46 -13.03 4.68
C ILE A 119 0.07 -13.18 6.11
N LEU A 120 -0.81 -13.30 7.11
CA LEU A 120 -0.41 -13.47 8.50
C LEU A 120 0.34 -14.79 8.72
N LEU A 121 -0.05 -15.87 8.04
CA LEU A 121 0.67 -17.13 8.09
C LEU A 121 2.09 -16.99 7.51
N THR A 122 2.25 -16.30 6.37
CA THR A 122 3.58 -16.04 5.81
C THR A 122 4.43 -15.16 6.72
N LEU A 123 3.82 -14.17 7.38
CA LEU A 123 4.48 -13.31 8.39
C LEU A 123 4.97 -14.10 9.61
N VAL A 124 4.30 -15.20 9.95
CA VAL A 124 4.74 -16.09 11.04
C VAL A 124 5.82 -17.06 10.55
N LEU A 125 5.55 -17.79 9.47
CA LEU A 125 6.41 -18.88 9.02
C LEU A 125 7.77 -18.38 8.53
N LEU A 126 7.82 -17.31 7.74
CA LEU A 126 9.06 -16.88 7.12
C LEU A 126 10.10 -16.40 8.16
N PRO A 127 9.79 -15.47 9.09
CA PRO A 127 10.74 -15.07 10.12
C PRO A 127 11.14 -16.24 11.03
N ILE A 128 10.20 -17.13 11.39
CA ILE A 128 10.51 -18.30 12.23
C ILE A 128 11.50 -19.23 11.51
N ILE A 129 11.27 -19.55 10.23
CA ILE A 129 12.18 -20.39 9.44
C ILE A 129 13.56 -19.73 9.36
N VAL A 130 13.62 -18.42 9.13
CA VAL A 130 14.89 -17.67 9.10
C VAL A 130 15.60 -17.72 10.46
N LEU A 131 14.88 -17.55 11.57
CA LEU A 131 15.45 -17.65 12.92
C LEU A 131 15.92 -19.07 13.27
N LEU A 132 15.24 -20.10 12.76
CA LEU A 132 15.63 -21.50 12.97
C LEU A 132 16.86 -21.90 12.16
N VAL A 133 17.02 -21.36 10.95
CA VAL A 133 18.12 -21.69 10.02
C VAL A 133 19.33 -20.75 10.18
N GLY A 134 19.11 -19.52 10.67
CA GLY A 134 20.14 -18.50 10.83
C GLY A 134 21.10 -18.75 11.99
N GLN A 135 22.21 -17.99 12.01
CA GLN A 135 23.12 -17.96 13.16
C GLN A 135 22.41 -17.30 14.34
N LYS A 136 22.30 -18.03 15.45
CA LYS A 136 21.70 -17.56 16.70
C LYS A 136 22.73 -16.67 17.42
N PRO A 137 22.54 -15.34 17.51
CA PRO A 137 23.25 -14.54 18.49
C PRO A 137 22.90 -15.09 19.87
N GLY A 138 23.84 -15.10 20.81
CA GLY A 138 23.53 -15.41 22.20
C GLY A 138 22.42 -14.49 22.69
N LEU A 139 21.23 -15.03 22.88
CA LEU A 139 20.07 -14.27 23.31
C LEU A 139 20.06 -14.27 24.84
N GLU A 140 20.56 -13.20 25.44
CA GLU A 140 20.31 -12.91 26.85
C GLU A 140 18.88 -12.40 27.00
N TYR A 141 17.95 -13.30 27.29
CA TYR A 141 16.55 -12.96 27.54
C TYR A 141 16.36 -12.51 28.99
N THR A 142 16.20 -11.20 29.20
CA THR A 142 15.64 -10.66 30.44
C THR A 142 14.14 -10.39 30.20
N LEU A 143 13.27 -11.23 30.80
CA LEU A 143 11.81 -11.18 30.59
C LEU A 143 11.19 -9.86 31.06
N TRP A 144 11.67 -9.34 32.17
CA TRP A 144 11.37 -8.02 32.69
C TRP A 144 12.46 -7.65 33.70
N ASN A 145 12.88 -6.40 33.69
CA ASN A 145 13.80 -5.89 34.70
C ASN A 145 13.04 -5.31 35.90
N THR A 146 11.77 -4.95 35.73
CA THR A 146 10.91 -4.41 36.80
C THR A 146 9.45 -4.86 36.67
N PRO A 147 8.73 -5.13 37.78
CA PRO A 147 7.30 -5.48 37.77
C PRO A 147 6.39 -4.43 37.11
N LEU A 148 6.86 -3.17 37.02
CA LEU A 148 6.16 -2.06 36.38
C LEU A 148 6.00 -2.27 34.85
N GLN A 149 6.90 -3.00 34.20
CA GLN A 149 6.85 -3.26 32.75
C GLN A 149 5.62 -4.08 32.33
N LEU A 150 5.16 -4.98 33.20
CA LEU A 150 3.96 -5.79 32.95
C LEU A 150 2.67 -4.96 33.06
N VAL A 151 2.63 -4.01 34.01
CA VAL A 151 1.53 -3.04 34.17
C VAL A 151 1.51 -2.06 33.01
N ILE A 152 2.67 -1.55 32.59
CA ILE A 152 2.82 -0.74 31.38
C ILE A 152 2.30 -1.53 30.18
N GLY A 153 2.69 -2.80 30.01
CA GLY A 153 2.21 -3.75 29.00
C GLY A 153 0.69 -3.84 28.83
N VAL A 154 -0.05 -3.79 29.95
CA VAL A 154 -1.53 -3.81 29.96
C VAL A 154 -2.11 -2.42 29.66
N ILE A 155 -1.45 -1.36 30.13
CA ILE A 155 -1.76 0.03 29.75
C ILE A 155 -1.44 0.28 28.26
N MET A 156 -0.47 -0.44 27.64
CA MET A 156 -0.08 -0.36 26.22
C MET A 156 -1.27 -0.56 25.28
N ILE A 157 -2.28 -1.33 25.70
CA ILE A 157 -3.46 -1.64 24.89
C ILE A 157 -4.44 -0.44 24.84
N TYR A 158 -4.33 0.52 25.78
CA TYR A 158 -5.24 1.66 25.90
C TYR A 158 -4.55 3.04 26.07
N GLY A 159 -3.22 3.15 25.93
CA GLY A 159 -2.49 4.35 26.35
C GLY A 159 -1.23 4.71 25.57
N CYS A 160 -1.18 4.48 24.25
CA CYS A 160 0.00 4.81 23.42
C CYS A 160 0.44 6.28 23.56
N GLY A 161 -0.50 7.22 23.65
CA GLY A 161 -0.18 8.65 23.86
C GLY A 161 0.51 8.91 25.20
N VAL A 162 0.10 8.21 26.27
CA VAL A 162 0.72 8.32 27.59
C VAL A 162 2.15 7.77 27.58
N ILE A 163 2.39 6.69 26.84
CA ILE A 163 3.74 6.10 26.71
C ILE A 163 4.68 7.06 26.01
N PHE A 164 4.25 7.68 24.90
CA PHE A 164 5.07 8.68 24.23
C PHE A 164 5.40 9.86 25.16
N ALA A 165 4.44 10.31 25.97
CA ALA A 165 4.69 11.37 26.95
C ALA A 165 5.73 10.96 28.01
N ILE A 166 5.60 9.75 28.59
CA ILE A 166 6.52 9.23 29.62
C ILE A 166 7.93 9.00 29.04
N HIS A 167 8.03 8.59 27.78
CA HIS A 167 9.30 8.38 27.08
C HIS A 167 9.91 9.65 26.49
N GLY A 168 9.38 10.84 26.82
CA GLY A 168 9.95 12.12 26.40
C GLY A 168 9.70 12.44 24.92
N ALA A 169 8.66 11.88 24.31
CA ALA A 169 8.20 12.18 22.95
C ALA A 169 6.89 12.99 22.96
N PRO A 170 6.91 14.26 23.39
CA PRO A 170 5.69 15.06 23.57
C PRO A 170 4.95 15.35 22.25
N ASP A 171 5.65 15.56 21.12
CA ASP A 171 5.03 15.76 19.81
C ASP A 171 4.23 14.53 19.36
N LEU A 172 4.82 13.34 19.52
CA LEU A 172 4.15 12.06 19.21
C LEU A 172 2.96 11.82 20.15
N ALA A 173 3.10 12.13 21.43
CA ALA A 173 2.01 12.00 22.39
C ALA A 173 0.82 12.88 22.01
N LEU A 174 1.08 14.16 21.72
CA LEU A 174 0.07 15.14 21.36
C LEU A 174 -0.64 14.74 20.06
N THR A 175 0.11 14.41 19.01
CA THR A 175 -0.48 13.97 17.74
C THR A 175 -1.27 12.69 17.89
N GLN A 176 -0.80 11.72 18.67
CA GLN A 176 -1.51 10.47 18.94
C GLN A 176 -2.88 10.73 19.59
N PHE A 177 -2.96 11.54 20.64
CA PHE A 177 -4.24 11.87 21.28
C PHE A 177 -5.21 12.58 20.31
N LEU A 178 -4.70 13.50 19.50
CA LEU A 178 -5.51 14.22 18.52
C LEU A 178 -6.04 13.29 17.42
N VAL A 179 -5.19 12.44 16.85
CA VAL A 179 -5.58 11.47 15.81
C VAL A 179 -6.52 10.42 16.38
N GLU A 180 -6.28 9.91 17.59
CA GLU A 180 -7.16 8.95 18.25
C GLU A 180 -8.55 9.54 18.49
N THR A 181 -8.62 10.78 18.97
CA THR A 181 -9.90 11.50 19.14
C THR A 181 -10.61 11.68 17.80
N LEU A 182 -9.89 12.09 16.75
CA LEU A 182 -10.46 12.27 15.41
C LEU A 182 -10.95 10.94 14.82
N THR A 183 -10.17 9.87 14.92
CA THR A 183 -10.54 8.55 14.39
C THR A 183 -11.75 7.97 15.13
N LEU A 184 -11.87 8.18 16.45
CA LEU A 184 -13.07 7.81 17.21
C LEU A 184 -14.30 8.53 16.66
N VAL A 185 -14.21 9.84 16.42
CA VAL A 185 -15.31 10.62 15.82
C VAL A 185 -15.68 10.05 14.45
N VAL A 186 -14.70 9.84 13.57
CA VAL A 186 -14.93 9.26 12.23
C VAL A 186 -15.59 7.90 12.32
N PHE A 187 -15.12 7.04 13.23
CA PHE A 187 -15.68 5.72 13.46
C PHE A 187 -17.13 5.80 13.92
N VAL A 188 -17.46 6.69 14.86
CA VAL A 188 -18.84 6.94 15.32
C VAL A 188 -19.72 7.44 14.18
N LEU A 189 -19.24 8.35 13.34
CA LEU A 189 -19.98 8.85 12.17
C LEU A 189 -20.29 7.71 11.18
N VAL A 190 -19.36 6.78 10.97
CA VAL A 190 -19.55 5.61 10.10
C VAL A 190 -20.48 4.57 10.74
N LEU A 191 -20.27 4.25 12.02
CA LEU A 191 -21.06 3.25 12.76
C LEU A 191 -22.54 3.63 12.82
N ARG A 192 -22.85 4.93 12.88
CA ARG A 192 -24.23 5.42 12.84
C ARG A 192 -25.03 4.93 11.61
N LYS A 193 -24.35 4.50 10.54
CA LYS A 193 -24.98 3.95 9.32
C LYS A 193 -25.15 2.43 9.35
N LEU A 194 -24.36 1.71 10.13
CA LEU A 194 -24.41 0.25 10.14
C LEU A 194 -25.68 -0.23 10.86
N PRO A 195 -26.30 -1.34 10.40
CA PRO A 195 -27.45 -1.91 11.08
C PRO A 195 -27.08 -2.28 12.53
N ALA A 196 -27.99 -2.00 13.46
CA ALA A 196 -27.78 -2.28 14.89
C ALA A 196 -27.64 -3.79 15.18
N GLU A 197 -28.24 -4.63 14.31
CA GLU A 197 -28.15 -6.09 14.39
C GLU A 197 -27.23 -6.59 13.27
N VAL A 198 -26.12 -7.20 13.66
CA VAL A 198 -25.25 -7.92 12.73
C VAL A 198 -25.85 -9.31 12.56
N ASP A 199 -26.22 -9.68 11.33
CA ASP A 199 -26.66 -11.03 11.02
C ASP A 199 -25.58 -12.05 11.44
N ASP A 200 -25.84 -12.80 12.50
CA ASP A 200 -24.90 -13.76 13.12
C ASP A 200 -24.69 -15.03 12.26
N ARG A 201 -25.16 -15.01 11.01
CA ARG A 201 -25.18 -16.16 10.11
C ARG A 201 -23.80 -16.40 9.50
N GLY A 202 -22.91 -17.04 10.26
CA GLY A 202 -21.72 -17.73 9.74
C GLY A 202 -20.38 -17.48 10.46
N SER A 203 -20.33 -16.68 11.53
CA SER A 203 -19.07 -16.32 12.21
C SER A 203 -18.52 -17.40 13.15
N ALA A 204 -19.32 -18.40 13.50
CA ALA A 204 -18.94 -19.50 14.41
C ALA A 204 -18.01 -20.57 13.79
N GLY A 205 -17.56 -20.38 12.55
CA GLY A 205 -16.55 -21.24 11.90
C GLY A 205 -15.16 -21.09 12.54
N SER A 206 -14.82 -22.05 13.40
CA SER A 206 -13.53 -22.29 14.10
C SER A 206 -12.77 -21.02 14.53
N ARG A 207 -13.19 -20.42 15.66
CA ARG A 207 -12.43 -19.35 16.34
C ARG A 207 -11.03 -19.81 16.77
N GLY A 208 -10.85 -21.10 17.04
CA GLY A 208 -9.58 -21.69 17.49
C GLY A 208 -8.38 -21.40 16.57
N PRO A 209 -8.41 -21.81 15.29
CA PRO A 209 -7.33 -21.49 14.33
C PRO A 209 -7.03 -20.00 14.19
N ARG A 210 -8.06 -19.14 14.24
CA ARG A 210 -7.88 -17.68 14.16
C ARG A 210 -7.18 -17.13 15.41
N ALA A 211 -7.58 -17.58 16.59
CA ALA A 211 -6.93 -17.21 17.84
C ALA A 211 -5.48 -17.73 17.90
N ALA A 212 -5.24 -18.98 17.48
CA ALA A 212 -3.90 -19.54 17.40
C ALA A 212 -3.00 -18.74 16.44
N LEU A 213 -3.52 -18.36 15.27
CA LEU A 213 -2.80 -17.51 14.32
C LEU A 213 -2.50 -16.13 14.90
N ALA A 214 -3.47 -15.49 15.58
CA ALA A 214 -3.27 -14.18 16.20
C ALA A 214 -2.18 -14.21 17.30
N VAL A 215 -2.20 -15.23 18.16
CA VAL A 215 -1.16 -15.45 19.18
C VAL A 215 0.19 -15.71 18.52
N ALA A 216 0.24 -16.54 17.47
CA ALA A 216 1.47 -16.82 16.74
C ALA A 216 2.05 -15.55 16.09
N VAL A 217 1.21 -14.69 15.50
CA VAL A 217 1.63 -13.40 14.94
C VAL A 217 2.19 -12.50 16.04
N GLY A 218 1.47 -12.34 17.16
CA GLY A 218 1.92 -11.50 18.28
C GLY A 218 3.26 -11.97 18.86
N ALA A 219 3.40 -13.29 19.06
CA ALA A 219 4.65 -13.89 19.52
C ALA A 219 5.79 -13.70 18.51
N THR A 220 5.52 -13.90 17.22
CA THR A 220 6.54 -13.75 16.16
C THR A 220 7.04 -12.31 16.07
N VAL A 221 6.13 -11.33 16.05
CA VAL A 221 6.49 -9.90 16.00
C VAL A 221 7.28 -9.50 17.25
N SER A 222 6.90 -10.00 18.43
CA SER A 222 7.63 -9.72 19.68
C SER A 222 9.04 -10.31 19.68
N VAL A 223 9.20 -11.58 19.26
CA VAL A 223 10.51 -12.24 19.16
C VAL A 223 11.39 -11.55 18.11
N LEU A 224 10.82 -11.20 16.96
CA LEU A 224 11.54 -10.49 15.91
C LEU A 224 11.99 -9.10 16.37
N GLY A 225 11.12 -8.36 17.09
CA GLY A 225 11.46 -7.08 17.70
C GLY A 225 12.61 -7.20 18.70
N ALA A 226 12.54 -8.18 19.62
CA ALA A 226 13.59 -8.43 20.59
C ALA A 226 14.94 -8.78 19.91
N PHE A 227 14.91 -9.61 18.87
CA PHE A 227 16.09 -9.95 18.09
C PHE A 227 16.68 -8.73 17.38
N ALA A 228 15.83 -7.94 16.70
CA ALA A 228 16.24 -6.74 15.99
C ALA A 228 16.84 -5.69 16.93
N MET A 229 16.32 -5.54 18.14
CA MET A 229 16.88 -4.64 19.16
C MET A 229 18.26 -5.09 19.62
N ASN A 230 18.47 -6.40 19.83
CA ASN A 230 19.77 -6.95 20.23
C ASN A 230 20.80 -6.92 19.08
N ALA A 231 20.35 -6.97 17.82
CA ALA A 231 21.24 -6.92 16.65
C ALA A 231 21.87 -5.53 16.39
N ARG A 232 21.50 -4.48 17.14
CA ARG A 232 22.03 -3.12 16.95
C ARG A 232 23.45 -3.00 17.51
N SER A 233 24.45 -2.98 16.63
CA SER A 233 25.87 -2.79 16.98
C SER A 233 26.45 -1.43 16.58
N ALA A 234 25.84 -0.73 15.62
CA ALA A 234 26.32 0.56 15.12
C ALA A 234 25.80 1.74 15.97
N ALA A 235 26.60 2.81 16.05
CA ALA A 235 26.20 4.05 16.70
C ALA A 235 24.97 4.66 15.98
N PRO A 236 23.94 5.11 16.73
CA PRO A 236 22.73 5.66 16.13
C PRO A 236 22.97 7.06 15.56
N VAL A 237 22.40 7.34 14.38
CA VAL A 237 22.43 8.67 13.73
C VAL A 237 21.76 9.76 14.59
N SER A 238 20.90 9.37 15.54
CA SER A 238 20.20 10.29 16.43
C SER A 238 21.10 11.18 17.28
N LEU A 239 22.36 10.80 17.49
CA LEU A 239 23.33 11.61 18.25
C LEU A 239 23.66 12.95 17.56
N GLN A 240 23.50 13.04 16.24
CA GLN A 240 23.83 14.23 15.45
C GLN A 240 22.63 15.17 15.26
N PHE A 241 21.41 14.71 15.48
CA PHE A 241 20.21 15.51 15.24
C PHE A 241 20.04 16.74 16.14
N PRO A 242 20.43 16.76 17.43
CA PRO A 242 20.30 17.97 18.24
C PRO A 242 21.10 19.16 17.69
N GLU A 243 22.35 18.92 17.30
CA GLU A 243 23.23 19.93 16.72
C GLU A 243 22.76 20.32 15.32
N ALA A 244 22.45 19.33 14.46
CA ALA A 244 21.93 19.59 13.12
C ALA A 244 20.61 20.39 13.14
N ALA A 245 19.70 20.10 14.07
CA ALA A 245 18.43 20.83 14.17
C ALA A 245 18.63 22.30 14.56
N TYR A 246 19.61 22.59 15.42
CA TYR A 246 19.89 23.95 15.87
C TYR A 246 20.74 24.74 14.86
N GLU A 247 21.80 24.14 14.32
CA GLU A 247 22.74 24.85 13.44
C GLU A 247 22.25 24.94 11.98
N LEU A 248 21.58 23.90 11.47
CA LEU A 248 21.10 23.88 10.08
C LEU A 248 19.64 24.29 9.98
N GLY A 249 18.79 23.76 10.87
CA GLY A 249 17.35 24.01 10.84
C GLY A 249 16.90 25.18 11.71
N ASP A 250 17.79 25.77 12.51
CA ASP A 250 17.56 26.96 13.33
C ASP A 250 16.42 26.84 14.36
N GLY A 251 16.12 25.60 14.77
CA GLY A 251 15.01 25.28 15.66
C GLY A 251 15.44 24.46 16.87
N LYS A 252 14.75 24.65 17.99
CA LYS A 252 14.99 23.88 19.22
C LYS A 252 14.21 22.57 19.27
N ASN A 253 13.09 22.48 18.55
CA ASN A 253 12.31 21.25 18.48
C ASN A 253 12.91 20.31 17.42
N ILE A 254 13.73 19.37 17.89
CA ILE A 254 14.40 18.38 17.05
C ILE A 254 13.40 17.60 16.19
N VAL A 255 12.26 17.20 16.74
CA VAL A 255 11.25 16.39 16.02
C VAL A 255 10.65 17.20 14.88
N ASN A 256 10.16 18.41 15.16
CA ASN A 256 9.55 19.25 14.13
C ASN A 256 10.57 19.59 13.04
N VAL A 257 11.78 20.01 13.41
CA VAL A 257 12.85 20.34 12.44
C VAL A 257 13.23 19.14 11.57
N ILE A 258 13.28 17.93 12.12
CA ILE A 258 13.48 16.72 11.30
C ILE A 258 12.34 16.55 10.29
N LEU A 259 11.10 16.75 10.70
CA LEU A 259 9.93 16.53 9.83
C LEU A 259 9.80 17.59 8.73
N VAL A 260 10.13 18.85 9.01
CA VAL A 260 9.84 19.96 8.08
C VAL A 260 11.04 20.44 7.29
N ASP A 261 12.25 20.02 7.69
CA ASP A 261 13.51 20.45 7.09
C ASP A 261 14.38 19.26 6.70
N ILE A 262 15.03 18.59 7.67
CA ILE A 262 16.05 17.55 7.41
C ILE A 262 15.48 16.37 6.61
N ARG A 263 14.26 15.94 6.92
CA ARG A 263 13.54 14.85 6.26
C ARG A 263 12.18 15.32 5.73
N ALA A 264 12.11 16.56 5.26
CA ALA A 264 10.91 17.17 4.68
C ALA A 264 10.26 16.33 3.57
N TRP A 265 11.05 15.54 2.85
CA TRP A 265 10.57 14.65 1.79
C TRP A 265 9.61 13.56 2.30
N ASP A 266 9.83 13.03 3.51
CA ASP A 266 8.93 12.04 4.12
C ASP A 266 7.58 12.70 4.42
N THR A 267 7.61 13.89 5.03
CA THR A 267 6.39 14.67 5.33
C THR A 267 5.63 15.05 4.07
N LEU A 268 6.32 15.43 2.99
CA LEU A 268 5.70 15.68 1.68
C LEU A 268 4.98 14.44 1.16
N GLY A 269 5.59 13.26 1.30
CA GLY A 269 4.97 11.98 0.98
C GLY A 269 3.73 11.69 1.82
N GLU A 270 3.81 11.89 3.14
CA GLU A 270 2.70 11.69 4.07
C GLU A 270 1.50 12.59 3.74
N ILE A 271 1.71 13.88 3.53
CA ILE A 271 0.61 14.79 3.17
C ILE A 271 0.03 14.48 1.78
N CYS A 272 0.83 13.96 0.85
CA CYS A 272 0.32 13.46 -0.43
C CYS A 272 -0.58 12.24 -0.23
N VAL A 273 -0.21 11.31 0.65
CA VAL A 273 -1.05 10.16 0.99
C VAL A 273 -2.36 10.62 1.65
N LEU A 274 -2.31 11.58 2.57
CA LEU A 274 -3.52 12.16 3.19
C LEU A 274 -4.42 12.83 2.15
N LEU A 275 -3.84 13.57 1.20
CA LEU A 275 -4.58 14.21 0.12
C LEU A 275 -5.26 13.19 -0.81
N VAL A 276 -4.55 12.13 -1.19
CA VAL A 276 -5.10 11.03 -2.01
C VAL A 276 -6.21 10.31 -1.25
N ALA A 277 -6.02 10.05 0.05
CA ALA A 277 -7.04 9.44 0.90
C ALA A 277 -8.30 10.31 1.00
N ALA A 278 -8.17 11.60 1.29
CA ALA A 278 -9.28 12.55 1.34
C ALA A 278 -10.05 12.55 0.01
N THR A 279 -9.34 12.81 -1.09
CA THR A 279 -9.92 12.89 -2.43
C THR A 279 -10.55 11.55 -2.86
N GLY A 280 -9.95 10.43 -2.47
CA GLY A 280 -10.49 9.08 -2.73
C GLY A 280 -11.79 8.82 -1.98
N VAL A 281 -11.84 9.15 -0.68
CA VAL A 281 -13.06 9.05 0.14
C VAL A 281 -14.16 9.96 -0.43
N ALA A 282 -13.83 11.22 -0.74
CA ALA A 282 -14.75 12.13 -1.39
C ALA A 282 -15.26 11.57 -2.72
N SER A 283 -14.39 11.08 -3.60
CA SER A 283 -14.79 10.54 -4.91
C SER A 283 -15.74 9.32 -4.77
N LEU A 284 -15.44 8.39 -3.87
CA LEU A 284 -16.27 7.21 -3.61
C LEU A 284 -17.65 7.58 -3.08
N VAL A 285 -17.70 8.55 -2.17
CA VAL A 285 -18.95 9.04 -1.61
C VAL A 285 -19.70 9.85 -2.68
N PHE A 286 -19.06 10.83 -3.33
CA PHE A 286 -19.58 11.77 -4.33
C PHE A 286 -19.54 11.25 -5.78
N ARG A 287 -20.09 10.04 -6.00
CA ARG A 287 -20.22 9.44 -7.35
C ARG A 287 -20.94 10.31 -8.40
N ASN A 288 -21.95 11.11 -8.03
CA ASN A 288 -22.89 11.72 -8.99
C ASN A 288 -23.04 13.26 -8.93
N ARG A 289 -22.37 13.99 -8.03
CA ARG A 289 -22.37 15.47 -8.05
C ARG A 289 -21.00 16.02 -7.65
N ARG A 290 -20.52 16.99 -8.43
CA ARG A 290 -19.25 17.70 -8.22
C ARG A 290 -19.24 18.41 -6.86
N PHE A 291 -18.03 18.48 -6.33
CA PHE A 291 -17.53 19.34 -5.25
C PHE A 291 -18.33 20.66 -5.08
N GLY A 292 -18.54 21.06 -3.82
CA GLY A 292 -19.14 22.34 -3.44
C GLY A 292 -18.81 22.69 -1.98
N SER A 293 -19.45 23.69 -1.39
CA SER A 293 -19.29 23.99 0.04
C SER A 293 -20.23 23.12 0.88
N ALA A 294 -20.06 23.11 2.21
CA ALA A 294 -21.13 22.63 3.07
C ALA A 294 -22.37 23.54 2.90
N PRO A 295 -23.61 22.99 2.93
CA PRO A 295 -24.82 23.80 2.85
C PRO A 295 -24.83 24.84 3.95
N ARG A 296 -25.26 26.07 3.64
CA ARG A 296 -25.35 27.16 4.62
C ARG A 296 -26.76 27.33 5.15
N VAL A 297 -26.91 28.11 6.22
CA VAL A 297 -28.24 28.42 6.77
C VAL A 297 -29.09 29.12 5.71
N SER A 298 -28.48 29.94 4.86
CA SER A 298 -29.13 30.57 3.70
C SER A 298 -29.66 29.59 2.64
N ASP A 299 -29.10 28.39 2.56
CA ASP A 299 -29.44 27.39 1.56
C ASP A 299 -30.53 26.42 2.05
N ALA A 300 -30.92 26.53 3.33
CA ALA A 300 -31.94 25.67 3.92
C ALA A 300 -33.29 25.89 3.20
N PRO A 301 -34.03 24.83 2.84
CA PRO A 301 -35.37 24.99 2.32
C PRO A 301 -36.19 25.75 3.35
N ALA A 302 -36.81 26.87 2.93
CA ALA A 302 -37.63 27.70 3.80
C ALA A 302 -38.64 26.80 4.53
N SER A 303 -38.42 26.56 5.82
CA SER A 303 -39.36 25.80 6.61
C SER A 303 -40.62 26.64 6.71
N SER A 304 -41.70 26.14 6.14
CA SER A 304 -43.06 26.64 6.35
C SER A 304 -43.50 26.31 7.79
N SER A 305 -42.75 26.80 8.78
CA SER A 305 -43.13 26.80 10.19
C SER A 305 -43.46 28.25 10.54
N ASP A 306 -44.62 28.68 10.05
CA ASP A 306 -45.32 29.92 10.41
C ASP A 306 -45.92 29.82 11.83
N THR A 307 -45.28 29.04 12.70
CA THR A 307 -45.67 28.87 14.10
C THR A 307 -44.68 29.63 14.95
N ASN A 308 -45.15 30.76 15.48
CA ASN A 308 -44.59 31.53 16.60
C ASN A 308 -44.50 30.69 17.90
N ASP A 309 -44.09 29.42 17.82
CA ASP A 309 -43.72 28.64 18.99
C ASP A 309 -42.32 29.10 19.39
N ALA A 310 -42.31 30.06 20.32
CA ALA A 310 -41.22 30.54 21.14
C ALA A 310 -39.84 30.62 20.46
N ALA A 311 -39.32 31.85 20.40
CA ALA A 311 -37.89 32.12 20.25
C ALA A 311 -37.09 31.40 21.35
N GLU A 312 -36.85 30.09 21.20
CA GLU A 312 -35.89 29.35 21.96
C GLU A 312 -34.53 29.93 21.58
N THR A 313 -33.93 30.67 22.51
CA THR A 313 -32.61 31.28 22.30
C THR A 313 -31.63 30.27 21.68
N THR A 314 -31.29 30.47 20.41
CA THR A 314 -30.26 29.70 19.72
C THR A 314 -28.89 30.32 19.95
N TRP A 315 -27.95 29.48 20.34
CA TRP A 315 -26.58 29.92 20.63
C TRP A 315 -25.65 29.76 19.42
N LEU A 316 -26.06 28.95 18.45
CA LEU A 316 -25.40 28.72 17.16
C LEU A 316 -26.36 29.04 16.01
N LEU A 317 -25.84 29.55 14.89
CA LEU A 317 -26.65 29.99 13.73
C LEU A 317 -27.41 28.84 13.07
N GLY A 318 -26.84 27.64 13.04
CA GLY A 318 -27.48 26.44 12.50
C GLY A 318 -28.41 25.70 13.47
N GLY A 319 -28.51 26.14 14.73
CA GLY A 319 -29.27 25.44 15.78
C GLY A 319 -30.78 25.36 15.49
N ASP A 320 -31.32 26.37 14.81
CA ASP A 320 -32.75 26.44 14.44
C ASP A 320 -33.16 25.40 13.38
N LEU A 321 -32.18 24.82 12.67
CA LEU A 321 -32.41 23.84 11.60
C LEU A 321 -32.36 22.38 12.09
N ILE A 322 -32.13 22.16 13.39
CA ILE A 322 -32.10 20.84 14.02
C ILE A 322 -33.42 20.59 14.73
N ASP A 323 -33.97 19.37 14.63
CA ASP A 323 -35.16 18.96 15.39
C ASP A 323 -34.94 19.22 16.90
N PRO A 324 -35.79 20.04 17.56
CA PRO A 324 -35.68 20.37 18.98
C PRO A 324 -35.54 19.15 19.91
N ARG A 325 -36.07 17.98 19.51
CA ARG A 325 -35.99 16.74 20.30
C ARG A 325 -34.59 16.12 20.37
N HIS A 326 -33.72 16.47 19.42
CA HIS A 326 -32.34 15.96 19.33
C HIS A 326 -31.30 17.05 19.62
N ARG A 327 -31.76 18.26 19.96
CA ARG A 327 -30.93 19.43 20.23
C ARG A 327 -30.39 19.40 21.65
N SER A 328 -29.11 19.72 21.84
CA SER A 328 -28.47 19.81 23.15
C SER A 328 -27.95 21.22 23.42
N LEU A 329 -28.68 21.98 24.24
CA LEU A 329 -28.31 23.35 24.63
C LEU A 329 -26.95 23.43 25.32
N ILE A 330 -26.61 22.43 26.14
CA ILE A 330 -25.32 22.36 26.83
C ILE A 330 -24.19 22.29 25.80
N LEU A 331 -24.34 21.42 24.78
CA LEU A 331 -23.33 21.25 23.74
C LEU A 331 -23.16 22.51 22.90
N GLU A 332 -24.24 23.23 22.57
CA GLU A 332 -24.17 24.50 21.83
C GLU A 332 -23.40 25.59 22.61
N VAL A 333 -23.77 25.79 23.88
CA VAL A 333 -23.14 26.82 24.74
C VAL A 333 -21.66 26.48 24.97
N THR A 334 -21.36 25.22 25.30
CA THR A 334 -19.98 24.74 25.48
C THR A 334 -19.16 24.94 24.20
N THR A 335 -19.72 24.59 23.04
CA THR A 335 -19.05 24.76 21.75
C THR A 335 -18.75 26.23 21.46
N ARG A 336 -19.72 27.12 21.66
CA ARG A 336 -19.53 28.57 21.43
C ARG A 336 -18.41 29.15 22.29
N LEU A 337 -18.30 28.69 23.53
CA LEU A 337 -17.26 29.16 24.48
C LEU A 337 -15.88 28.57 24.16
N ILE A 338 -15.82 27.26 23.87
CA ILE A 338 -14.55 26.53 23.72
C ILE A 338 -13.96 26.69 22.31
N PHE A 339 -14.79 26.85 21.27
CA PHE A 339 -14.33 26.89 19.88
C PHE A 339 -13.24 27.94 19.63
N PRO A 340 -13.40 29.23 20.02
CA PRO A 340 -12.34 30.23 19.82
C PRO A 340 -11.06 29.86 20.56
N THR A 341 -11.17 29.29 21.77
CA THR A 341 -10.03 28.86 22.58
C THR A 341 -9.24 27.75 21.90
N ILE A 342 -9.92 26.73 21.34
CA ILE A 342 -9.24 25.66 20.58
C ILE A 342 -8.60 26.23 19.31
N MET A 343 -9.23 27.18 18.63
CA MET A 343 -8.64 27.82 17.45
C MET A 343 -7.37 28.62 17.79
N VAL A 344 -7.37 29.35 18.91
CA VAL A 344 -6.15 30.04 19.39
C VAL A 344 -5.07 29.03 19.75
N LEU A 345 -5.42 27.92 20.41
CA LEU A 345 -4.49 26.84 20.73
C LEU A 345 -3.90 26.19 19.47
N SER A 346 -4.72 25.98 18.44
CA SER A 346 -4.30 25.46 17.13
C SER A 346 -3.27 26.38 16.47
N ILE A 347 -3.51 27.69 16.48
CA ILE A 347 -2.57 28.71 15.96
C ILE A 347 -1.29 28.75 16.80
N TYR A 348 -1.41 28.63 18.13
CA TYR A 348 -0.26 28.55 19.03
C TYR A 348 0.61 27.33 18.71
N PHE A 349 0.04 26.13 18.57
CA PHE A 349 0.81 24.93 18.22
C PHE A 349 1.47 25.05 16.84
N PHE A 350 0.81 25.69 15.87
CA PHE A 350 1.40 25.96 14.56
C PHE A 350 2.65 26.84 14.66
N PHE A 351 2.59 28.00 15.34
CA PHE A 351 3.73 28.90 15.45
C PHE A 351 4.82 28.42 16.42
N SER A 352 4.43 27.70 17.47
CA SER A 352 5.36 27.22 18.51
C SER A 352 6.17 26.00 18.05
N GLY A 353 5.71 25.27 17.02
CA GLY A 353 6.24 23.97 16.60
C GLY A 353 7.75 23.93 16.33
N HIS A 354 8.35 25.04 15.90
CA HIS A 354 9.79 25.11 15.64
C HIS A 354 10.66 25.05 16.91
N ASN A 355 10.09 25.41 18.07
CA ASN A 355 10.83 25.54 19.32
C ASN A 355 10.24 24.74 20.49
N ALA A 356 8.95 24.40 20.43
CA ALA A 356 8.26 23.62 21.45
C ALA A 356 7.36 22.57 20.77
N PRO A 357 6.79 21.63 21.54
CA PRO A 357 5.95 20.59 20.98
C PRO A 357 4.74 21.16 20.22
N GLY A 358 4.51 20.68 19.00
CA GLY A 358 3.50 21.24 18.09
C GLY A 358 3.84 21.02 16.62
N GLY A 359 3.58 22.04 15.79
CA GLY A 359 3.82 22.02 14.34
C GLY A 359 2.54 22.02 13.50
N GLY A 360 2.71 21.91 12.17
CA GLY A 360 1.61 21.97 11.21
C GLY A 360 0.54 20.88 11.42
N PHE A 361 0.95 19.64 11.68
CA PHE A 361 0.03 18.52 11.93
C PHE A 361 -0.80 18.70 13.20
N ALA A 362 -0.13 18.93 14.33
CA ALA A 362 -0.74 19.14 15.63
C ALA A 362 -1.74 20.30 15.62
N GLY A 363 -1.30 21.44 15.08
CA GLY A 363 -2.15 22.62 14.90
C GLY A 363 -3.36 22.29 14.02
N GLY A 364 -3.15 21.65 12.88
CA GLY A 364 -4.20 21.33 11.91
C GLY A 364 -5.25 20.36 12.47
N LEU A 365 -4.81 19.31 13.19
CA LEU A 365 -5.71 18.37 13.87
C LEU A 365 -6.51 19.05 14.98
N THR A 366 -5.88 19.96 15.73
CA THR A 366 -6.55 20.73 16.79
C THR A 366 -7.65 21.63 16.21
N ALA A 367 -7.39 22.33 15.10
CA ALA A 367 -8.43 23.08 14.37
C ALA A 367 -9.51 22.15 13.80
N GLY A 368 -9.11 21.00 13.24
CA GLY A 368 -10.03 19.97 12.79
C GLY A 368 -10.99 19.50 13.88
N LEU A 369 -10.50 19.24 15.10
CA LEU A 369 -11.33 18.86 16.24
C LEU A 369 -12.25 20.00 16.70
N ALA A 370 -11.83 21.26 16.60
CA ALA A 370 -12.72 22.41 16.85
C ALA A 370 -13.90 22.41 15.86
N LEU A 371 -13.63 22.12 14.59
CA LEU A 371 -14.64 22.01 13.53
C LEU A 371 -15.56 20.79 13.72
N VAL A 372 -15.01 19.66 14.17
CA VAL A 372 -15.76 18.48 14.57
C VAL A 372 -16.74 18.82 15.69
N LEU A 373 -16.27 19.49 16.76
CA LEU A 373 -17.11 19.87 17.89
C LEU A 373 -18.27 20.75 17.42
N ARG A 374 -17.98 21.70 16.54
CA ARG A 374 -18.99 22.60 15.95
C ARG A 374 -19.98 21.88 15.04
N TYR A 375 -19.53 20.89 14.27
CA TYR A 375 -20.39 20.00 13.49
C TYR A 375 -21.31 19.15 14.38
N LEU A 376 -20.78 18.58 15.48
CA LEU A 376 -21.58 17.77 16.39
C LEU A 376 -22.64 18.59 17.13
N ALA A 377 -22.35 19.86 17.42
CA ALA A 377 -23.26 20.77 18.10
C ALA A 377 -24.36 21.36 17.20
N GLY A 378 -24.00 21.81 15.99
CA GLY A 378 -24.89 22.57 15.10
C GLY A 378 -25.17 21.92 13.74
N GLY A 379 -24.69 20.69 13.52
CA GLY A 379 -24.97 19.92 12.31
C GLY A 379 -24.31 20.49 11.04
N ARG A 380 -24.83 20.06 9.88
CA ARG A 380 -24.25 20.38 8.56
C ARG A 380 -24.26 21.86 8.20
N TYR A 381 -25.27 22.61 8.63
CA TYR A 381 -25.43 24.01 8.28
C TYR A 381 -24.52 24.93 9.10
N GLU A 382 -24.34 24.63 10.39
CA GLU A 382 -23.38 25.34 11.24
C GLU A 382 -21.94 25.15 10.77
N LEU A 383 -21.60 23.96 10.27
CA LEU A 383 -20.29 23.71 9.64
C LEU A 383 -20.07 24.59 8.41
N GLY A 384 -21.11 24.82 7.60
CA GLY A 384 -21.05 25.69 6.42
C GLY A 384 -20.88 27.17 6.74
N GLU A 385 -21.41 27.63 7.87
CA GLU A 385 -21.17 28.98 8.40
C GLU A 385 -19.78 29.11 9.04
N ALA A 386 -19.29 28.04 9.67
CA ALA A 386 -17.97 28.02 10.29
C ALA A 386 -16.84 28.16 9.25
N VAL A 387 -16.93 27.37 8.17
CA VAL A 387 -15.93 27.37 7.10
C VAL A 387 -16.64 27.51 5.75
N PRO A 388 -16.74 28.74 5.23
CA PRO A 388 -17.43 29.04 3.98
C PRO A 388 -16.70 28.55 2.72
N ILE A 389 -15.56 27.87 2.85
CA ILE A 389 -14.63 27.51 1.78
C ILE A 389 -14.71 26.01 1.49
N ASP A 390 -14.61 25.62 0.22
CA ASP A 390 -14.59 24.22 -0.19
C ASP A 390 -13.36 23.49 0.38
N ALA A 391 -13.56 22.33 0.99
CA ALA A 391 -12.47 21.50 1.53
C ALA A 391 -11.39 21.20 0.48
N GLY A 392 -11.79 20.92 -0.78
CA GLY A 392 -10.86 20.71 -1.89
C GLY A 392 -9.98 21.93 -2.22
N LYS A 393 -10.47 23.17 -2.02
CA LYS A 393 -9.66 24.38 -2.20
C LYS A 393 -8.65 24.55 -1.08
N ILE A 394 -9.03 24.22 0.17
CA ILE A 394 -8.11 24.25 1.32
C ILE A 394 -7.00 23.21 1.13
N LEU A 395 -7.36 21.98 0.75
CA LEU A 395 -6.43 20.91 0.41
C LEU A 395 -5.47 21.32 -0.71
N GLY A 396 -6.00 21.89 -1.80
CA GLY A 396 -5.19 22.37 -2.93
C GLY A 396 -4.25 23.53 -2.55
N LEU A 397 -4.73 24.48 -1.75
CA LEU A 397 -3.91 25.58 -1.23
C LEU A 397 -2.78 25.06 -0.35
N GLY A 398 -3.06 24.10 0.53
CA GLY A 398 -2.04 23.48 1.36
C GLY A 398 -0.97 22.75 0.54
N LEU A 399 -1.37 22.04 -0.52
CA LEU A 399 -0.42 21.43 -1.46
C LEU A 399 0.41 22.49 -2.20
N ILE A 400 -0.20 23.61 -2.62
CA ILE A 400 0.52 24.71 -3.26
C ILE A 400 1.57 25.30 -2.33
N PHE A 401 1.27 25.48 -1.04
CA PHE A 401 2.26 25.95 -0.07
C PHE A 401 3.39 24.93 0.12
N ALA A 402 3.07 23.65 0.36
CA ALA A 402 4.09 22.63 0.62
C ALA A 402 4.97 22.30 -0.61
N ALA A 403 4.37 22.18 -1.81
CA ALA A 403 5.14 22.00 -3.03
C ALA A 403 5.83 23.30 -3.48
N GLY A 404 5.21 24.44 -3.19
CA GLY A 404 5.73 25.77 -3.49
C GLY A 404 7.03 26.06 -2.77
N THR A 405 7.21 25.62 -1.52
CA THR A 405 8.50 25.76 -0.82
C THR A 405 9.61 24.96 -1.51
N ALA A 406 9.33 23.74 -1.97
CA ALA A 406 10.29 22.93 -2.71
C ALA A 406 10.69 23.58 -4.04
N VAL A 407 9.70 24.08 -4.78
CA VAL A 407 9.92 24.72 -6.08
C VAL A 407 10.67 26.05 -5.90
N ALA A 408 10.30 26.85 -4.89
CA ALA A 408 10.96 28.11 -4.60
C ALA A 408 12.45 27.94 -4.24
N SER A 409 12.80 26.94 -3.43
CA SER A 409 14.20 26.68 -3.09
C SER A 409 15.02 26.30 -4.33
N MET A 410 14.46 25.51 -5.24
CA MET A 410 15.09 25.15 -6.52
C MET A 410 15.30 26.37 -7.44
N PHE A 411 14.32 27.28 -7.51
CA PHE A 411 14.47 28.51 -8.30
C PHE A 411 15.57 29.45 -7.76
N LEU A 412 15.84 29.39 -6.45
CA LEU A 412 16.92 30.12 -5.81
C LEU A 412 18.28 29.42 -5.90
N GLY A 413 18.36 28.27 -6.59
CA GLY A 413 19.60 27.50 -6.78
C GLY A 413 19.96 26.56 -5.62
N ALA A 414 19.08 26.41 -4.63
CA ALA A 414 19.24 25.46 -3.53
C ALA A 414 18.60 24.10 -3.88
N PRO A 415 18.98 23.00 -3.21
CA PRO A 415 18.25 21.74 -3.30
C PRO A 415 16.76 21.90 -2.96
N ALA A 416 15.93 21.00 -3.48
CA ALA A 416 14.50 20.98 -3.18
C ALA A 416 14.28 20.83 -1.66
N LEU A 417 13.31 21.58 -1.12
CA LEU A 417 12.96 21.63 0.31
C LEU A 417 14.08 22.14 1.24
N SER A 418 15.03 22.91 0.71
CA SER A 418 15.99 23.64 1.56
C SER A 418 15.27 24.78 2.28
N SER A 419 15.45 24.89 3.59
CA SER A 419 14.99 26.04 4.37
C SER A 419 15.99 27.20 4.31
N ALA A 420 15.52 28.39 4.64
CA ALA A 420 16.32 29.60 4.81
C ALA A 420 15.73 30.42 5.96
N THR A 421 16.58 31.18 6.65
CA THR A 421 16.18 32.00 7.79
C THR A 421 16.19 33.47 7.40
N LEU A 422 15.09 34.14 7.70
CA LEU A 422 14.86 35.56 7.45
C LEU A 422 14.76 36.27 8.80
N GLU A 423 15.77 37.06 9.11
CA GLU A 423 15.77 37.89 10.31
C GLU A 423 15.21 39.28 9.96
N VAL A 424 14.06 39.62 10.54
CA VAL A 424 13.38 40.89 10.30
C VAL A 424 13.26 41.63 11.63
N THR A 425 13.83 42.82 11.70
CA THR A 425 13.77 43.67 12.89
C THR A 425 12.58 44.62 12.78
N LEU A 426 11.51 44.33 13.53
CA LEU A 426 10.29 45.15 13.53
C LEU A 426 10.34 46.19 14.65
N PRO A 427 10.00 47.47 14.39
CA PRO A 427 10.20 48.56 15.33
C PRO A 427 9.44 48.42 16.67
N ILE A 428 8.43 47.55 16.74
CA ILE A 428 7.61 47.33 17.94
C ILE A 428 7.82 45.92 18.54
N LEU A 429 8.20 44.95 17.72
CA LEU A 429 8.24 43.52 18.08
C LEU A 429 9.66 42.96 18.27
N GLY A 430 10.69 43.76 17.99
CA GLY A 430 12.09 43.35 18.07
C GLY A 430 12.51 42.48 16.89
N ASP A 431 13.57 41.69 17.10
CA ASP A 431 14.15 40.80 16.08
C ASP A 431 13.28 39.55 15.95
N ILE A 432 12.55 39.44 14.84
CA ILE A 432 11.76 38.25 14.52
C ILE A 432 12.56 37.38 13.55
N LYS A 433 12.86 36.17 13.99
CA LYS A 433 13.46 35.12 13.17
C LYS A 433 12.36 34.29 12.53
N LEU A 434 12.26 34.32 11.20
CA LEU A 434 11.29 33.57 10.41
C LEU A 434 12.00 32.54 9.54
N VAL A 435 11.73 31.27 9.76
CA VAL A 435 12.26 30.17 8.94
C VAL A 435 11.27 29.85 7.83
N THR A 436 11.74 29.72 6.58
CA THR A 436 10.86 29.43 5.42
C THR A 436 10.16 28.07 5.54
N ALA A 437 10.67 27.16 6.36
CA ALA A 437 10.02 25.89 6.73
C ALA A 437 8.61 26.10 7.33
N LEU A 438 8.32 27.27 7.91
CA LEU A 438 6.97 27.61 8.38
C LEU A 438 5.91 27.59 7.27
N PHE A 439 6.27 27.94 6.03
CA PHE A 439 5.36 27.87 4.89
C PHE A 439 5.04 26.43 4.48
N PHE A 440 6.02 25.53 4.64
CA PHE A 440 5.80 24.10 4.44
C PHE A 440 4.85 23.57 5.51
N ASP A 441 5.09 23.90 6.78
CA ASP A 441 4.21 23.61 7.91
C ASP A 441 2.79 24.18 7.72
N LEU A 442 2.67 25.37 7.13
CA LEU A 442 1.36 25.97 6.81
C LEU A 442 0.63 25.14 5.76
N GLY A 443 1.35 24.62 4.77
CA GLY A 443 0.82 23.68 3.79
C GLY A 443 0.26 22.42 4.45
N VAL A 444 1.04 21.83 5.36
CA VAL A 444 0.64 20.67 6.16
C VAL A 444 -0.62 20.99 6.99
N TYR A 445 -0.62 22.10 7.72
CA TYR A 445 -1.74 22.57 8.53
C TYR A 445 -3.04 22.66 7.72
N LEU A 446 -2.98 23.30 6.56
CA LEU A 446 -4.13 23.45 5.66
C LEU A 446 -4.61 22.10 5.12
N ILE A 447 -3.69 21.20 4.74
CA ILE A 447 -4.07 19.86 4.25
C ILE A 447 -4.81 19.08 5.35
N VAL A 448 -4.31 19.11 6.59
CA VAL A 448 -4.94 18.40 7.70
C VAL A 448 -6.32 18.97 8.03
N VAL A 449 -6.48 20.30 8.09
CA VAL A 449 -7.80 20.95 8.28
C VAL A 449 -8.74 20.60 7.13
N GLY A 450 -8.26 20.66 5.89
CA GLY A 450 -9.01 20.30 4.69
C GLY A 450 -9.48 18.86 4.69
N LEU A 451 -8.63 17.91 5.13
CA LEU A 451 -8.97 16.50 5.29
C LEU A 451 -10.11 16.32 6.30
N VAL A 452 -10.01 16.93 7.48
CA VAL A 452 -11.05 16.81 8.51
C VAL A 452 -12.38 17.38 8.01
N LEU A 453 -12.35 18.54 7.36
CA LEU A 453 -13.54 19.14 6.74
C LEU A 453 -14.17 18.23 5.68
N ASP A 454 -13.36 17.62 4.82
CA ASP A 454 -13.82 16.73 3.77
C ASP A 454 -14.46 15.45 4.35
N VAL A 455 -13.87 14.90 5.42
CA VAL A 455 -14.41 13.75 6.16
C VAL A 455 -15.74 14.10 6.84
N LEU A 456 -15.83 15.23 7.56
CA LEU A 456 -17.08 15.68 8.19
C LEU A 456 -18.21 15.91 7.17
N ARG A 457 -17.86 16.46 6.00
CA ARG A 457 -18.82 16.72 4.95
C ARG A 457 -19.27 15.44 4.23
N SER A 458 -18.34 14.54 3.94
CA SER A 458 -18.62 13.30 3.20
C SER A 458 -19.34 12.27 4.06
N LEU A 459 -18.87 12.03 5.29
CA LEU A 459 -19.42 11.03 6.20
C LEU A 459 -20.48 11.61 7.14
N GLY A 460 -20.41 12.87 7.52
CA GLY A 460 -21.43 13.49 8.35
C GLY A 460 -22.60 14.02 7.53
N ALA A 461 -22.42 15.22 6.99
CA ALA A 461 -23.51 16.03 6.41
C ALA A 461 -24.31 15.30 5.31
N ARG A 462 -23.62 14.48 4.50
CA ARG A 462 -24.27 13.76 3.42
C ARG A 462 -24.97 12.49 3.86
N LEU A 463 -24.43 11.76 4.83
CA LEU A 463 -25.15 10.62 5.39
C LEU A 463 -26.43 11.10 6.05
N ASP A 464 -26.39 12.22 6.77
CA ASP A 464 -27.58 12.84 7.35
C ASP A 464 -28.64 13.17 6.28
N ALA A 465 -28.23 13.75 5.14
CA ALA A 465 -29.14 14.03 4.02
C ALA A 465 -29.77 12.76 3.41
N GLN A 466 -29.02 11.66 3.31
CA GLN A 466 -29.54 10.39 2.79
C GLN A 466 -30.57 9.76 3.74
N VAL A 467 -30.33 9.82 5.05
CA VAL A 467 -31.24 9.31 6.08
C VAL A 467 -32.56 10.08 6.03
N GLU A 468 -32.50 11.40 5.92
CA GLU A 468 -33.66 12.29 5.81
C GLU A 468 -34.49 12.01 4.54
N MET A 469 -33.84 11.78 3.40
CA MET A 469 -34.55 11.39 2.16
C MET A 469 -35.22 10.02 2.28
N GLN A 470 -34.56 9.05 2.95
CA GLN A 470 -35.13 7.71 3.15
C GLN A 470 -36.33 7.71 4.11
N SER A 471 -36.29 8.53 5.16
CA SER A 471 -37.41 8.65 6.10
C SER A 471 -38.62 9.31 5.42
N GLN A 472 -38.41 10.39 4.66
CA GLN A 472 -39.48 11.05 3.88
C GLN A 472 -40.10 10.12 2.82
N GLY A 473 -39.29 9.33 2.11
CA GLY A 473 -39.78 8.35 1.14
C GLY A 473 -40.63 7.24 1.75
N ARG A 474 -40.36 6.83 3.00
CA ARG A 474 -41.20 5.87 3.74
C ARG A 474 -42.52 6.46 4.21
N VAL A 475 -42.56 7.76 4.52
CA VAL A 475 -43.78 8.47 4.92
C VAL A 475 -44.69 8.72 3.71
N SER A 476 -44.12 8.98 2.52
CA SER A 476 -44.89 9.15 1.27
C SER A 476 -45.45 7.83 0.69
N ALA A 477 -44.90 6.68 1.09
CA ALA A 477 -45.34 5.36 0.63
C ALA A 477 -46.34 4.67 1.58
N ARG A 478 -46.63 5.29 2.73
CA ARG A 478 -47.76 4.95 3.61
C ARG A 478 -48.89 5.94 3.37
#